data_AF-A0A448YLC2-F1
#
_entry.id   AF-A0A448YLC2-F1
#
_cell.length_a   1.000
_cell.length_b   1.000
_cell.length_c   1.000
_cell.angle_alpha   90.00
_cell.angle_beta   90.00
_cell.angle_gamma   90.00
#
_symmetry.space_group_name_H-M   'P 1'
#
loop_
_entity.id
_entity.type
_entity.pdbx_description
1 polymer ?
#
loop_
_entity_poly.entity_id
_entity_poly.type
_entity_poly.pdbx_seq_one_letter_code
_entity_poly.pdbx_strand_id
1 'polypeptide(L)' 'NVDLEVLTKKSKSKPLIEVTFKDKTVMKGDPSSMTMDDFIHMFDRHSRVLQFKEEISK' A
#
# COMPACT_ATOMS: atom_id res chain seq x y z
N ASN A 1 0.41 12.48 -3.16
CA ASN A 1 1.83 12.68 -2.82
C ASN A 1 2.49 11.31 -2.81
N VAL A 2 3.73 11.21 -3.27
CA VAL A 2 4.51 9.97 -3.20
C VAL A 2 5.76 10.29 -2.39
N ASP A 3 5.92 9.61 -1.27
CA ASP A 3 7.04 9.81 -0.34
C ASP A 3 8.03 8.64 -0.50
N LEU A 4 9.30 8.98 -0.71
CA LEU A 4 10.37 8.00 -0.94
C LEU A 4 11.50 8.26 0.05
N GLU A 5 11.95 7.20 0.72
CA GLU A 5 13.10 7.23 1.63
C GLU A 5 14.12 6.16 1.20
N VAL A 6 15.39 6.55 1.09
CA VAL A 6 16.48 5.63 0.79
C VAL A 6 17.08 5.08 2.09
N LEU A 7 16.90 3.79 2.34
CA LEU A 7 17.47 3.11 3.49
C LEU A 7 18.94 2.76 3.24
N THR A 8 19.85 3.50 3.87
CA THR A 8 21.29 3.19 3.86
C THR A 8 21.65 2.12 4.89
N LYS A 9 22.85 1.54 4.80
CA LYS A 9 23.37 0.56 5.78
C LYS A 9 23.37 1.05 7.24
N LYS A 10 23.35 2.37 7.46
CA LYS A 10 23.29 2.98 8.81
C LYS A 10 21.86 3.24 9.28
N SER A 11 20.86 3.10 8.40
CA SER A 11 19.46 3.32 8.75
C SER A 11 18.99 2.24 9.71
N LYS A 12 18.25 2.65 10.75
CA LYS A 12 17.53 1.76 11.67
C LYS A 12 16.07 1.56 11.27
N SER A 13 15.61 2.27 10.24
CA SER A 13 14.26 2.17 9.72
C SER A 13 14.08 0.84 9.00
N LYS A 14 12.93 0.21 9.21
CA LYS A 14 12.56 -1.00 8.49
C LYS A 14 12.07 -0.65 7.08
N PRO A 15 12.34 -1.48 6.06
CA PRO A 15 11.72 -1.34 4.76
C PRO A 15 10.19 -1.32 4.88
N LEU A 16 9.56 -0.39 4.19
CA LEU A 16 8.12 -0.17 4.28
C LEU A 16 7.60 0.29 2.93
N ILE A 17 6.53 -0.36 2.46
CA ILE A 17 5.67 0.14 1.41
C ILE A 17 4.34 0.51 2.06
N GLU A 18 3.88 1.73 1.84
CA GLU A 18 2.65 2.26 2.40
C GLU A 18 1.82 2.94 1.31
N VAL A 19 0.52 2.63 1.28
CA VAL A 19 -0.46 3.23 0.38
C VAL A 19 -1.62 3.76 1.20
N THR A 20 -1.96 5.04 0.98
CA THR A 20 -3.16 5.66 1.52
C THR A 20 -4.20 5.80 0.41
N PHE A 21 -5.37 5.20 0.60
CA PHE A 21 -6.49 5.24 -0.34
C PHE A 21 -7.39 6.48 -0.12
N LYS A 22 -8.28 6.75 -1.09
CA LYS A 22 -9.18 7.93 -1.06
C LYS A 22 -10.14 7.94 0.13
N ASP A 23 -10.51 6.76 0.62
CA ASP A 23 -11.33 6.58 1.81
C ASP A 23 -10.54 6.75 3.12
N LYS A 24 -9.27 7.17 3.02
CA LYS A 24 -8.30 7.32 4.12
C LYS A 24 -7.86 5.98 4.73
N THR A 25 -8.17 4.85 4.09
CA THR A 25 -7.60 3.57 4.50
C THR A 25 -6.11 3.58 4.20
N VAL A 26 -5.31 3.19 5.20
CA VAL A 26 -3.86 3.06 5.07
C VAL A 26 -3.50 1.58 5.07
N MET A 27 -2.82 1.12 4.03
CA MET A 27 -2.29 -0.24 3.93
C MET A 27 -0.77 -0.19 3.91
N LYS A 28 -0.15 -1.08 4.68
CA LYS A 28 1.30 -1.15 4.87
C LYS A 28 1.79 -2.58 4.66
N GLY A 29 2.99 -2.73 4.10
CA GLY A 29 3.64 -4.04 4.01
C GLY A 29 5.16 -3.92 3.99
N ASP A 30 5.83 -4.98 4.44
CA ASP A 30 7.29 -5.07 4.48
C ASP A 30 7.79 -5.82 3.24
N PRO A 31 8.54 -5.15 2.34
CA PRO A 31 9.04 -5.79 1.12
C PRO A 31 10.10 -6.87 1.40
N SER A 32 10.58 -7.01 2.64
CA SER A 32 11.50 -8.07 3.04
C SER A 32 10.79 -9.40 3.31
N SER A 33 9.47 -9.38 3.52
CA SER A 33 8.66 -10.57 3.85
C SER A 33 7.56 -10.87 2.83
N MET A 34 7.24 -9.92 1.95
CA MET A 34 6.19 -10.03 0.94
C MET A 34 6.78 -10.03 -0.46
N THR A 35 6.18 -10.82 -1.35
CA THR A 35 6.49 -10.79 -2.78
C THR A 35 5.75 -9.64 -3.46
N MET A 36 6.19 -9.28 -4.67
CA MET A 36 5.47 -8.29 -5.49
C MET A 36 4.00 -8.68 -5.73
N ASP A 37 3.74 -9.97 -5.95
CA ASP A 37 2.38 -10.49 -6.17
C ASP A 37 1.51 -10.33 -4.92
N ASP A 38 2.07 -10.47 -3.72
CA ASP A 38 1.34 -10.24 -2.47
C ASP A 38 0.90 -8.77 -2.36
N PHE A 39 1.78 -7.83 -2.72
CA PHE A 39 1.44 -6.40 -2.76
C PHE A 39 0.37 -6.10 -3.80
N ILE A 40 0.50 -6.64 -5.01
CA ILE A 40 -0.48 -6.47 -6.08
C ILE A 40 -1.86 -6.97 -5.61
N HIS A 41 -1.94 -8.21 -5.13
CA HIS A 41 -3.20 -8.78 -4.65
C HIS A 41 -3.78 -7.98 -3.47
N MET A 42 -2.94 -7.54 -2.54
CA MET A 42 -3.37 -6.76 -1.37
C MET A 42 -3.99 -5.42 -1.77
N PHE A 43 -3.32 -4.65 -2.63
CA PHE A 43 -3.79 -3.32 -3.03
C PHE A 43 -4.94 -3.39 -4.05
N ASP A 44 -4.90 -4.30 -5.01
CA ASP A 44 -5.97 -4.48 -6.00
C ASP A 44 -7.29 -4.88 -5.35
N ARG A 45 -7.24 -5.76 -4.34
CA ARG A 45 -8.44 -6.18 -3.61
C ARG A 45 -9.14 -4.98 -2.98
N HIS A 46 -8.39 -4.10 -2.32
CA HIS A 46 -8.99 -2.93 -1.68
C HIS A 46 -9.45 -1.89 -2.72
N SER A 47 -8.68 -1.70 -3.79
CA SER A 47 -9.05 -0.83 -4.91
C SER A 47 -10.40 -1.23 -5.53
N ARG A 48 -10.62 -2.53 -5.78
CA ARG A 48 -11.89 -3.04 -6.32
C ARG A 48 -13.05 -2.83 -5.36
N VAL A 49 -12.86 -3.07 -4.07
CA VAL A 49 -13.90 -2.82 -3.06
C VAL A 49 -14.29 -1.35 -3.03
N LEU A 50 -13.33 -0.44 -3.15
CA LEU A 50 -13.59 0.99 -3.23
C LEU A 50 -14.36 1.36 -4.48
N GLN A 51 -13.95 0.82 -5.64
CA GLN A 51 -14.65 1.05 -6.89
C GLN A 51 -16.12 0.64 -6.81
N PHE A 52 -16.42 -0.55 -6.29
CA PHE A 52 -17.80 -1.01 -6.12
C PHE A 52 -18.61 -0.10 -5.17
N LYS A 53 -17.99 0.38 -4.08
CA LYS A 53 -18.65 1.33 -3.17
C LYS A 53 -18.96 2.66 -3.84
N GLU A 54 -18.04 3.18 -4.66
CA GLU A 54 -18.25 4.41 -5.44
C GLU A 54 -19.36 4.24 -6.48
N GLU A 55 -19.44 3.07 -7.13
CA GLU A 55 -20.48 2.77 -8.12
C GLU A 55 -21.88 2.64 -7.51
N ILE A 56 -22.01 2.02 -6.33
CA ILE A 56 -23.30 1.91 -5.62
C ILE A 56 -23.77 3.25 -5.05
N SER A 57 -22.84 4.14 -4.72
CA SER A 57 -23.16 5.46 -4.16
C SER A 57 -23.46 6.53 -5.22
N LYS A 58 -23.41 6.19 -6.52
CA LYS A 58 -23.84 7.04 -7.64
C LYS A 58 -25.31 6.84 -7.97
#